data_AF-A0A833EBG8-F1
#
_entry.id   AF-A0A833EBG8-F1
#
_cell.length_a   1.000
_cell.length_b   1.000
_cell.length_c   1.000
_cell.angle_alpha   90.00
_cell.angle_beta   90.00
_cell.angle_gamma   90.00
#
_symmetry.space_group_name_H-M   'P 1'
#
loop_
_entity.id
_entity.type
_entity.pdbx_description
1 polymer ?
#
loop_
_entity_poly.entity_id
_entity_poly.type
_entity_poly.pdbx_seq_one_letter_code
_entity_poly.pdbx_strand_id
1 'polypeptide(L)' 'MKLEGFQIAYEFVLYIGVGIFLGYVLYQRYNQGIFVVLGFLLGVILAFLSIFRMIRRKSIK' A
#
# COMPACT_ATOMS: atom_id res chain seq x y z
N MET A 1 -15.37 11.97 12.00
CA MET A 1 -14.76 12.59 10.80
C MET A 1 -13.23 12.68 10.86
N LYS A 2 -12.59 13.34 11.85
CA LYS A 2 -11.11 13.45 11.93
C LYS A 2 -10.36 12.10 12.04
N LEU A 3 -10.93 11.12 12.75
CA LEU A 3 -10.33 9.79 12.93
C LEU A 3 -10.34 8.93 11.66
N GLU A 4 -11.37 9.06 10.82
CA GLU A 4 -11.47 8.27 9.59
C GLU A 4 -10.41 8.68 8.57
N GLY A 5 -10.19 9.99 8.38
CA GLY A 5 -9.15 10.49 7.48
C GLY A 5 -7.74 10.05 7.91
N PHE A 6 -7.49 10.05 9.23
CA PHE A 6 -6.21 9.60 9.77
C PHE A 6 -6.01 8.09 9.60
N GLN A 7 -7.06 7.30 9.80
CA GLN A 7 -7.01 5.85 9.59
C GLN A 7 -6.75 5.49 8.11
N ILE A 8 -7.38 6.21 7.17
CA ILE A 8 -7.13 6.04 5.72
C ILE A 8 -5.69 6.39 5.38
N ALA A 9 -5.20 7.54 5.85
CA ALA A 9 -3.83 7.97 5.59
C ALA A 9 -2.82 6.97 6.16
N TYR A 10 -3.09 6.46 7.36
CA TYR A 10 -2.27 5.43 8.00
C TYR A 10 -2.27 4.13 7.20
N GLU A 11 -3.43 3.59 6.82
CA GLU A 11 -3.51 2.38 5.99
C GLU A 11 -2.80 2.57 4.65
N PHE A 12 -2.97 3.73 4.02
CA PHE A 12 -2.33 4.05 2.74
C PHE A 12 -0.80 4.00 2.84
N VAL A 13 -0.23 4.66 3.84
CA VAL A 13 1.22 4.64 4.10
C VAL A 13 1.69 3.24 4.47
N LEU A 14 0.90 2.48 5.24
CA LEU A 14 1.23 1.13 5.66
C LEU A 14 1.35 0.18 4.46
N TYR A 15 0.40 0.22 3.50
CA TYR A 15 0.47 -0.59 2.29
C TYR A 15 1.70 -0.26 1.43
N ILE A 16 2.07 1.02 1.31
CA ILE A 16 3.28 1.43 0.61
C ILE A 16 4.53 0.93 1.35
N GLY A 17 4.59 1.10 2.67
CA GLY A 17 5.70 0.63 3.50
C GLY A 17 5.91 -0.89 3.41
N VAL A 18 4.83 -1.67 3.46
CA VAL A 18 4.88 -3.13 3.28
C VAL A 18 5.35 -3.51 1.87
N GLY A 19 4.87 -2.81 0.84
CA GLY A 19 5.32 -3.03 -0.54
C GLY A 19 6.82 -2.80 -0.72
N ILE A 20 7.33 -1.69 -0.18
CA ILE A 20 8.77 -1.38 -0.20
C ILE A 20 9.56 -2.43 0.58
N PHE A 21 9.09 -2.82 1.77
CA PHE A 21 9.74 -3.84 2.59
C PHE A 21 9.86 -5.18 1.85
N LEU A 22 8.78 -5.65 1.23
CA LEU A 22 8.79 -6.86 0.42
C LEU A 22 9.73 -6.73 -0.79
N GLY A 23 9.70 -5.59 -1.48
CA GLY A 23 10.61 -5.29 -2.58
C GLY A 23 12.08 -5.32 -2.15
N TYR A 24 12.38 -4.83 -0.95
CA TYR A 24 13.72 -4.86 -0.37
C TYR A 24 14.17 -6.28 0.01
N VAL A 25 13.29 -7.10 0.58
CA VAL A 25 13.58 -8.53 0.86
C VAL A 25 13.92 -9.27 -0.43
N LEU A 26 13.18 -9.00 -1.52
CA LEU A 26 13.46 -9.58 -2.84
C LEU A 26 14.76 -9.04 -3.45
N TYR A 27 15.06 -7.75 -3.28
CA TYR A 27 16.34 -7.17 -3.67
C TYR A 27 17.51 -7.89 -2.99
N GLN A 28 17.44 -8.15 -1.68
CA GLN A 28 18.49 -8.88 -0.96
C GLN A 28 18.68 -10.31 -1.48
N ARG A 29 17.60 -10.95 -1.96
CA ARG A 29 17.65 -12.33 -2.47
C ARG A 29 18.15 -12.45 -3.90
N TYR A 30 17.79 -11.50 -4.77
CA TYR A 30 18.04 -11.58 -6.21
C TYR A 30 19.06 -10.54 -6.71
N ASN A 31 19.50 -9.63 -5.84
CA ASN A 31 20.41 -8.51 -6.11
C ASN A 31 20.01 -7.63 -7.31
N GLN A 32 18.70 -7.50 -7.56
CA GLN A 32 18.18 -6.63 -8.61
C GLN A 32 17.34 -5.50 -8.03
N GLY A 33 17.79 -4.26 -8.23
CA GLY A 33 17.11 -3.07 -7.69
C GLY A 33 15.67 -2.89 -8.18
N ILE A 34 15.31 -3.54 -9.29
CA ILE A 34 13.96 -3.49 -9.86
C ILE A 34 12.88 -4.03 -8.90
N PHE A 35 13.23 -4.95 -8.00
CA PHE A 35 12.28 -5.50 -7.04
C PHE A 35 11.78 -4.45 -6.03
N VAL A 36 12.60 -3.47 -5.66
CA VAL A 36 12.18 -2.36 -4.77
C VAL A 36 11.16 -1.48 -5.49
N VAL A 37 11.41 -1.18 -6.77
CA VAL A 37 10.50 -0.38 -7.62
C VAL A 37 9.17 -1.11 -7.81
N LEU A 38 9.21 -2.40 -8.11
CA LEU A 38 8.01 -3.23 -8.24
C LEU A 38 7.24 -3.34 -6.92
N GLY A 39 7.96 -3.51 -5.80
CA GLY A 39 7.36 -3.52 -4.46
C GLY A 39 6.67 -2.20 -4.12
N PHE A 40 7.28 -1.07 -4.44
CA PHE A 40 6.68 0.26 -4.30
C PHE A 40 5.40 0.39 -5.15
N LEU A 41 5.47 0.05 -6.44
CA LEU A 41 4.31 0.13 -7.35
C LEU A 41 3.15 -0.75 -6.87
N LEU A 42 3.45 -1.98 -6.44
CA LEU A 42 2.44 -2.87 -5.84
C LEU A 42 1.85 -2.29 -4.56
N GLY A 43 2.68 -1.72 -3.69
CA GLY A 43 2.23 -1.05 -2.47
C GLY A 43 1.27 0.11 -2.75
N VAL A 44 1.58 0.94 -3.76
CA VAL A 44 0.71 2.03 -4.21
C VAL A 44 -0.62 1.50 -4.76
N ILE A 45 -0.60 0.47 -5.61
CA ILE A 45 -1.83 -0.13 -6.16
C ILE A 45 -2.72 -0.68 -5.04
N LEU A 46 -2.13 -1.38 -4.06
CA LEU A 46 -2.87 -1.91 -2.91
C LEU A 46 -3.44 -0.80 -2.02
N ALA A 47 -2.70 0.28 -1.83
CA ALA A 47 -3.14 1.44 -1.07
C ALA A 47 -4.36 2.11 -1.74
N PHE A 48 -4.34 2.29 -3.07
CA PHE A 48 -5.50 2.77 -3.81
C PHE A 48 -6.69 1.80 -3.71
N LEU A 49 -6.46 0.49 -3.86
CA LEU A 49 -7.51 -0.52 -3.71
C LEU A 49 -8.17 -0.48 -2.32
N SER A 50 -7.41 -0.23 -1.25
CA SER A 50 -7.95 -0.04 0.11
C SER A 50 -8.95 1.12 0.14
N ILE A 51 -8.57 2.28 -0.42
CA ILE A 51 -9.43 3.46 -0.50
C ILE A 51 -10.71 3.15 -1.30
N PHE A 52 -10.58 2.55 -2.48
CA PHE A 52 -11.73 2.18 -3.31
C PHE A 52 -12.68 1.21 -2.59
N ARG A 53 -12.17 0.20 -1.90
CA ARG A 53 -12.99 -0.71 -1.09
C ARG A 53 -13.70 0.03 0.04
N MET A 54 -13.05 1.00 0.67
CA MET A 54 -13.64 1.76 1.76
C MET A 54 -14.79 2.64 1.28
N ILE A 55 -14.62 3.34 0.15
CA ILE A 55 -15.67 4.13 -0.51
C ILE A 55 -16.85 3.22 -0.88
N ARG A 56 -16.58 2.05 -1.48
CA ARG A 56 -17.63 1.10 -1.87
C ARG A 56 -18.40 0.56 -0.67
N ARG A 57 -17.74 0.27 0.47
CA ARG A 57 -18.44 -0.16 1.71
C ARG A 57 -19.30 0.94 2.30
N LYS A 58 -18.89 2.21 2.21
CA LYS A 58 -19.71 3.35 2.64
C LYS A 58 -20.92 3.60 1.73
N SER A 59 -20.85 3.23 0.45
CA SER A 59 -21.95 3.41 -0.51
C SER A 59 -23.05 2.33 -0.43
N ILE A 60 -22.78 1.19 0.22
CA ILE A 60 -23.72 0.07 0.35
C ILE A 60 -24.49 0.12 1.69
N LYS A 61 -24.11 1.03 2.58
CA LYS A 61 -24.81 1.32 3.85
C LYS A 61 -25.61 2.61 3.72
#